data_AF-A0A4Q7P3C3-F1
#
_entry.id   AF-A0A4Q7P3C3-F1
#
_cell.length_a   1.000
_cell.length_b   1.000
_cell.length_c   1.000
_cell.angle_alpha   90.00
_cell.angle_beta   90.00
_cell.angle_gamma   90.00
#
_symmetry.space_group_name_H-M   'P 1'
#
loop_
_entity.id
_entity.type
_entity.pdbx_description
1 polymer ?
#
loop_
_entity_poly.entity_id
_entity_poly.type
_entity_poly.pdbx_seq_one_letter_code
_entity_poly.pdbx_strand_id
1 'polypeptide(L)'
;MNMRKKTIALLTTLVLALGCIIGGTVAWLTARTNQIVNTFTTSNIDITLEETTGMNYKMVPGHTIAKNPKAAVIVGSEECYLFVMLEKSANFDSYLAFEMADGWIALDNVEGVYYRTVTASQMGTEYSVLKDDQVSVKGTVTKEMMDTLSPQTDPILSITAYASQLHKNSTEDFTAAEAWTNIGPASQN
;
A
#
# COMPACT_ATOMS: atom_id res chain seq x y z
N MET A 1 -108.92 -19.28 18.57
CA MET A 1 -108.97 -20.72 18.24
C MET A 1 -107.55 -21.25 18.14
N ASN A 2 -107.24 -22.20 19.04
CA ASN A 2 -106.20 -23.24 18.99
C ASN A 2 -104.71 -22.89 18.78
N MET A 3 -103.93 -23.10 19.84
CA MET A 3 -102.53 -23.52 19.73
C MET A 3 -102.43 -25.01 19.38
N ARG A 4 -101.41 -25.44 18.61
CA ARG A 4 -100.77 -26.77 18.77
C ARG A 4 -99.34 -26.80 18.23
N LYS A 5 -98.46 -27.35 19.07
CA LYS A 5 -96.99 -27.46 18.99
C LYS A 5 -96.51 -28.35 17.83
N LYS A 6 -95.29 -28.11 17.33
CA LYS A 6 -94.20 -29.12 17.12
C LYS A 6 -92.92 -28.47 16.59
N THR A 7 -91.82 -28.72 17.31
CA THR A 7 -90.40 -28.45 17.04
C THR A 7 -89.88 -29.24 15.82
N ILE A 8 -88.68 -28.87 15.31
CA ILE A 8 -87.82 -29.53 14.28
C ILE A 8 -87.97 -28.85 12.89
N ALA A 9 -86.98 -28.33 12.16
CA ALA A 9 -85.51 -28.22 12.20
C ALA A 9 -85.14 -26.96 11.37
N LEU A 10 -84.27 -26.06 11.85
CA LEU A 10 -82.82 -26.02 11.60
C LEU A 10 -82.43 -25.99 10.10
N LEU A 11 -81.64 -24.97 9.75
CA LEU A 11 -81.06 -24.64 8.42
C LEU A 11 -82.12 -24.17 7.41
N THR A 12 -82.25 -22.89 7.07
CA THR A 12 -81.26 -22.14 6.28
C THR A 12 -81.79 -20.72 6.06
N THR A 13 -81.73 -19.80 7.03
CA THR A 13 -82.19 -18.41 6.75
C THR A 13 -81.61 -17.29 7.62
N LEU A 14 -80.41 -17.43 8.19
CA LEU A 14 -79.75 -16.30 8.86
C LEU A 14 -78.23 -16.25 8.58
N VAL A 15 -77.87 -16.24 7.29
CA VAL A 15 -76.52 -15.84 6.82
C VAL A 15 -76.67 -14.70 5.80
N LEU A 16 -77.48 -13.70 6.14
CA LEU A 16 -77.64 -12.49 5.34
C LEU A 16 -77.92 -11.29 6.24
N ALA A 17 -77.07 -11.10 7.24
CA ALA A 17 -76.86 -9.85 7.96
C ALA A 17 -76.03 -10.18 9.21
N LEU A 18 -74.70 -10.03 9.12
CA LEU A 18 -73.81 -9.61 10.21
C LEU A 18 -72.36 -9.84 9.75
N GLY A 19 -71.62 -8.74 9.67
CA GLY A 19 -70.22 -8.73 9.27
C GLY A 19 -70.03 -8.31 7.82
N CYS A 20 -70.26 -7.03 7.53
CA CYS A 20 -69.44 -6.36 6.52
C CYS A 20 -67.99 -6.66 6.91
N ILE A 21 -67.38 -7.65 6.25
CA ILE A 21 -65.93 -7.74 6.19
C ILE A 21 -65.54 -6.50 5.37
N ILE A 22 -65.42 -5.35 6.04
CA ILE A 22 -64.55 -4.28 5.58
C ILE A 22 -63.12 -4.77 5.84
N GLY A 23 -62.78 -5.89 5.20
CA GLY A 23 -61.47 -6.08 4.63
C GLY A 23 -61.67 -5.74 3.17
N GLY A 24 -61.85 -4.45 2.88
CA GLY A 24 -61.73 -3.99 1.50
C GLY A 24 -60.43 -4.59 0.98
N THR A 25 -60.48 -5.29 -0.15
CA THR A 25 -59.27 -5.73 -0.82
C THR A 25 -58.42 -4.49 -1.00
N VAL A 26 -57.35 -4.38 -0.21
CA VAL A 26 -56.46 -3.25 -0.32
C VAL A 26 -55.70 -3.40 -1.63
N ALA A 27 -56.28 -2.88 -2.71
CA ALA A 27 -55.63 -2.78 -4.00
C ALA A 27 -54.60 -1.64 -3.90
N TRP A 28 -53.44 -1.94 -3.30
CA TRP A 28 -52.33 -1.00 -3.27
C TRP A 28 -51.60 -1.05 -4.62
N LEU A 29 -51.51 0.10 -5.30
CA LEU A 29 -50.66 0.26 -6.48
C LEU A 29 -49.19 0.24 -6.00
N THR A 30 -48.47 -0.83 -6.35
CA THR A 30 -47.06 -0.98 -6.02
C THR A 30 -46.24 -1.09 -7.30
N ALA A 31 -45.09 -0.43 -7.29
CA ALA A 31 -44.10 -0.50 -8.35
C ALA A 31 -42.71 -0.49 -7.69
N ARG A 32 -41.76 -1.18 -8.30
CA ARG A 32 -40.36 -1.19 -7.90
C ARG A 32 -39.49 -0.91 -9.11
N THR A 33 -38.40 -0.21 -8.89
CA THR A 33 -37.37 -0.05 -9.92
C THR A 33 -36.45 -1.26 -9.94
N ASN A 34 -35.59 -1.34 -10.95
CA ASN A 34 -34.46 -2.26 -10.93
C ASN A 34 -33.47 -1.86 -9.82
N GLN A 35 -32.73 -2.84 -9.30
CA GLN A 35 -31.67 -2.61 -8.33
C GLN A 35 -30.44 -2.02 -9.02
N ILE A 36 -29.86 -0.97 -8.42
CA ILE A 36 -28.50 -0.51 -8.75
C ILE A 36 -27.53 -1.25 -7.83
N VAL A 37 -26.53 -1.91 -8.40
CA VAL A 37 -25.48 -2.62 -7.66
C VAL A 37 -24.18 -1.85 -7.81
N ASN A 38 -23.66 -1.33 -6.70
CA ASN A 38 -22.34 -0.72 -6.64
C ASN A 38 -21.35 -1.72 -6.02
N THR A 39 -20.24 -1.95 -6.69
CA THR A 39 -19.16 -2.81 -6.20
C THR A 39 -18.07 -1.94 -5.60
N PHE A 40 -17.70 -2.21 -4.35
CA PHE A 40 -16.59 -1.57 -3.67
C PHE A 40 -15.44 -2.59 -3.57
N THR A 41 -14.25 -2.19 -3.97
CA THR A 41 -13.04 -3.03 -3.98
C THR A 41 -12.08 -2.61 -2.88
N THR A 42 -11.12 -3.48 -2.57
CA THR A 42 -10.00 -3.14 -1.68
C THR A 42 -8.97 -2.27 -2.42
N SER A 43 -8.31 -1.39 -1.68
CA SER A 43 -7.15 -0.61 -2.15
C SER A 43 -5.83 -1.32 -1.82
N ASN A 44 -4.76 -1.05 -2.58
CA ASN A 44 -3.43 -1.64 -2.36
C ASN A 44 -2.29 -0.68 -2.77
N ILE A 45 -1.08 -0.92 -2.28
CA ILE A 45 0.14 -0.26 -2.73
C ILE A 45 1.17 -1.33 -3.07
N ASP A 46 1.58 -1.38 -4.33
CA ASP A 46 2.61 -2.30 -4.81
C ASP A 46 3.84 -1.52 -5.28
N ILE A 47 5.03 -2.00 -4.92
CA ILE A 47 6.30 -1.36 -5.24
C ILE A 47 7.30 -2.36 -5.82
N THR A 48 8.28 -1.84 -6.55
CA THR A 48 9.45 -2.60 -7.04
C THR A 48 10.74 -1.91 -6.62
N LEU A 49 11.80 -2.71 -6.47
CA LEU A 49 13.18 -2.26 -6.36
C LEU A 49 14.02 -3.20 -7.22
N GLU A 50 14.62 -2.67 -8.29
CA GLU A 50 15.36 -3.46 -9.26
C GLU A 50 16.76 -2.90 -9.49
N GLU A 51 17.72 -3.78 -9.76
CA GLU A 51 19.09 -3.44 -10.13
C GLU A 51 19.57 -4.39 -11.23
N THR A 52 20.24 -3.86 -12.26
CA THR A 52 20.60 -4.65 -13.47
C THR A 52 22.11 -4.78 -13.69
N THR A 53 22.94 -4.11 -12.90
CA THR A 53 24.41 -4.10 -13.06
C THR A 53 25.10 -5.38 -12.56
N GLY A 54 24.37 -6.27 -11.87
CA GLY A 54 24.84 -7.58 -11.43
C GLY A 54 25.17 -7.66 -9.93
N MET A 55 25.94 -8.67 -9.53
CA MET A 55 26.27 -8.94 -8.12
C MET A 55 27.76 -8.84 -7.77
N ASN A 56 28.65 -8.87 -8.77
CA ASN A 56 30.08 -8.91 -8.55
C ASN A 56 30.74 -7.63 -9.08
N TYR A 57 31.35 -6.86 -8.19
CA TYR A 57 31.94 -5.57 -8.50
C TYR A 57 33.42 -5.57 -8.09
N LYS A 58 34.28 -5.00 -8.94
CA LYS A 58 35.70 -4.84 -8.64
C LYS A 58 35.94 -3.42 -8.16
N MET A 59 36.56 -3.28 -6.99
CA MET A 59 37.01 -1.98 -6.50
C MET A 59 38.31 -1.58 -7.18
N VAL A 60 38.25 -0.53 -8.00
CA VAL A 60 39.44 0.14 -8.54
C VAL A 60 39.53 1.51 -7.87
N PRO A 61 40.58 1.81 -7.08
CA PRO A 61 40.69 3.06 -6.35
C PRO A 61 40.54 4.30 -7.25
N GLY A 62 39.69 5.23 -6.85
CA GLY A 62 39.42 6.47 -7.60
C GLY A 62 38.46 6.32 -8.78
N HIS A 63 37.94 5.12 -9.05
CA HIS A 63 36.93 4.88 -10.09
C HIS A 63 35.52 4.74 -9.52
N THR A 64 34.53 4.90 -10.39
CA THR A 64 33.13 4.62 -10.08
C THR A 64 32.75 3.20 -10.49
N ILE A 65 31.77 2.65 -9.78
CA ILE A 65 31.14 1.36 -10.02
C ILE A 65 29.69 1.65 -10.39
N ALA A 66 29.26 1.21 -11.56
CA ALA A 66 27.87 1.34 -11.98
C ALA A 66 26.96 0.53 -11.04
N LYS A 67 25.97 1.19 -10.46
CA LYS A 67 24.99 0.66 -9.52
C LYS A 67 23.67 1.40 -9.78
N ASN A 68 22.69 0.71 -10.34
CA ASN A 68 21.42 1.34 -10.74
C ASN A 68 20.19 0.81 -10.00
N PRO A 69 20.19 0.79 -8.64
CA PRO A 69 18.99 0.45 -7.89
C PRO A 69 17.90 1.51 -8.18
N LYS A 70 16.75 1.05 -8.68
CA LYS A 70 15.61 1.90 -8.98
C LYS A 70 14.37 1.42 -8.25
N ALA A 71 13.74 2.34 -7.53
CA ALA A 71 12.48 2.09 -6.84
C ALA A 71 11.31 2.67 -7.64
N ALA A 72 10.19 1.96 -7.69
CA ALA A 72 8.97 2.43 -8.34
C ALA A 72 7.72 2.01 -7.56
N VAL A 73 6.65 2.79 -7.72
CA VAL A 73 5.29 2.41 -7.31
C VAL A 73 4.54 1.93 -8.55
N ILE A 74 3.90 0.77 -8.48
CA ILE A 74 3.22 0.17 -9.64
C ILE A 74 1.94 0.96 -9.96
N VAL A 75 1.66 1.13 -11.25
CA VAL A 75 0.43 1.77 -11.76
C VAL A 75 -0.82 1.07 -11.19
N GLY A 76 -1.75 1.86 -10.65
CA GLY A 76 -2.98 1.37 -10.03
C GLY A 76 -2.88 1.18 -8.51
N SER A 77 -1.72 1.49 -7.91
CA SER A 77 -1.58 1.65 -6.47
C SER A 77 -2.31 2.90 -5.96
N GLU A 78 -2.41 3.05 -4.65
CA GLU A 78 -2.82 4.31 -4.01
C GLU A 78 -1.67 5.31 -3.89
N GLU A 79 -1.99 6.60 -3.80
CA GLU A 79 -1.00 7.65 -3.51
C GLU A 79 -0.31 7.37 -2.18
N CYS A 80 1.02 7.48 -2.18
CA CYS A 80 1.82 6.96 -1.08
C CYS A 80 3.12 7.73 -0.85
N TYR A 81 3.71 7.49 0.31
CA TYR A 81 5.13 7.69 0.52
C TYR A 81 5.87 6.45 0.06
N LEU A 82 6.81 6.61 -0.87
CA LEU A 82 7.81 5.62 -1.24
C LEU A 82 9.07 5.91 -0.43
N PHE A 83 9.58 4.90 0.26
CA PHE A 83 10.79 4.96 1.08
C PHE A 83 11.88 4.05 0.50
N VAL A 84 13.13 4.44 0.74
CA VAL A 84 14.30 3.57 0.60
C VAL A 84 15.15 3.66 1.86
N MET A 85 15.57 2.52 2.38
CA MET A 85 16.49 2.40 3.50
C MET A 85 17.84 1.90 2.98
N LEU A 86 18.89 2.67 3.22
CA LEU A 86 20.26 2.37 2.83
C LEU A 86 21.08 2.03 4.08
N GLU A 87 21.52 0.79 4.16
CA GLU A 87 22.30 0.27 5.28
C GLU A 87 23.73 0.00 4.83
N LYS A 88 24.69 0.56 5.57
CA LYS A 88 26.12 0.39 5.29
C LYS A 88 26.71 -0.59 6.28
N SER A 89 27.63 -1.45 5.82
CA SER A 89 28.54 -2.11 6.74
C SER A 89 29.44 -1.07 7.43
N ALA A 90 29.91 -1.36 8.64
CA ALA A 90 30.69 -0.42 9.44
C ALA A 90 31.95 0.12 8.74
N ASN A 91 32.52 -0.64 7.80
CA ASN A 91 33.70 -0.27 7.04
C ASN A 91 33.38 0.35 5.67
N PHE A 92 32.12 0.45 5.24
CA PHE A 92 31.75 0.92 3.90
C PHE A 92 32.42 2.25 3.56
N ASP A 93 32.31 3.23 4.45
CA ASP A 93 32.85 4.58 4.24
C ASP A 93 34.38 4.62 4.27
N SER A 94 35.09 3.54 4.60
CA SER A 94 36.55 3.47 4.43
C SER A 94 36.95 3.17 2.98
N TYR A 95 36.04 2.59 2.19
CA TYR A 95 36.31 2.12 0.83
C TYR A 95 35.50 2.84 -0.23
N LEU A 96 34.23 3.12 0.05
CA LEU A 96 33.23 3.54 -0.92
C LEU A 96 32.54 4.84 -0.46
N ALA A 97 31.90 5.50 -1.40
CA ALA A 97 31.04 6.65 -1.17
C ALA A 97 29.91 6.66 -2.20
N PHE A 98 28.75 7.17 -1.83
CA PHE A 98 27.64 7.42 -2.75
C PHE A 98 26.94 8.72 -2.39
N GLU A 99 26.16 9.23 -3.33
CA GLU A 99 25.22 10.33 -3.13
C GLU A 99 23.81 9.83 -3.47
N MET A 100 22.80 10.33 -2.75
CA MET A 100 21.41 10.05 -3.10
C MET A 100 21.02 10.78 -4.38
N ALA A 101 20.24 10.12 -5.24
CA ALA A 101 19.68 10.76 -6.41
C ALA A 101 18.71 11.89 -6.04
N ASP A 102 18.47 12.80 -6.99
CA ASP A 102 17.59 13.95 -6.77
C ASP A 102 16.14 13.54 -6.44
N GLY A 103 15.49 14.36 -5.61
CA GLY A 103 14.09 14.19 -5.22
C GLY A 103 13.85 13.25 -4.03
N TRP A 104 14.90 12.63 -3.47
CA TRP A 104 14.81 11.92 -2.20
C TRP A 104 15.01 12.90 -1.03
N ILE A 105 14.13 12.81 -0.03
CA ILE A 105 14.18 13.61 1.20
C ILE A 105 14.61 12.70 2.35
N ALA A 106 15.65 13.07 3.09
CA ALA A 106 16.07 12.32 4.28
C ALA A 106 14.98 12.37 5.34
N LEU A 107 14.68 11.23 5.97
CA LEU A 107 13.74 11.18 7.08
C LEU A 107 14.44 11.62 8.37
N ASP A 108 13.89 12.64 9.03
CA ASP A 108 14.46 13.15 10.26
C ASP A 108 14.50 12.08 11.36
N ASN A 109 15.63 12.02 12.08
CA ASN A 109 15.88 11.10 13.20
C ASN A 109 15.86 9.60 12.83
N VAL A 110 15.92 9.24 11.54
CA VAL A 110 16.09 7.86 11.09
C VAL A 110 17.21 7.79 10.07
N GLU A 111 18.39 7.32 10.51
CA GLU A 111 19.57 7.25 9.65
C GLU A 111 19.34 6.31 8.46
N GLY A 112 19.84 6.70 7.29
CA GLY A 112 19.79 5.88 6.08
C GLY A 112 18.42 5.79 5.41
N VAL A 113 17.37 6.40 5.97
CA VAL A 113 16.01 6.37 5.40
C VAL A 113 15.73 7.65 4.63
N TYR A 114 15.27 7.47 3.40
CA TYR A 114 14.87 8.55 2.51
C TYR A 114 13.50 8.26 1.92
N TYR A 115 12.75 9.31 1.62
CA TYR A 115 11.40 9.17 1.10
C TYR A 115 11.08 10.18 -0.01
N ARG A 116 10.00 9.89 -0.74
CA ARG A 116 9.33 10.82 -1.65
C ARG A 116 7.84 10.51 -1.67
N THR A 117 7.03 11.52 -1.99
CA THR A 117 5.60 11.32 -2.24
C THR A 117 5.39 10.94 -3.70
N VAL A 118 4.56 9.92 -3.95
CA VAL A 118 4.21 9.45 -5.29
C VAL A 118 2.70 9.60 -5.47
N THR A 119 2.31 10.52 -6.35
CA THR A 119 0.92 10.74 -6.76
C THR A 119 0.51 9.75 -7.86
N ALA A 120 -0.79 9.67 -8.14
CA ALA A 120 -1.32 8.77 -9.18
C ALA A 120 -0.66 8.98 -10.55
N SER A 121 -0.34 10.24 -10.90
CA SER A 121 0.31 10.59 -12.17
C SER A 121 1.77 10.13 -12.29
N GLN A 122 2.38 9.81 -11.16
CA GLN A 122 3.80 9.46 -11.03
C GLN A 122 4.03 7.94 -10.91
N MET A 123 2.97 7.15 -10.75
CA MET A 123 3.08 5.69 -10.70
C MET A 123 3.60 5.12 -12.02
N GLY A 124 4.40 4.06 -11.93
CA GLY A 124 5.14 3.49 -13.05
C GLY A 124 6.43 4.24 -13.40
N THR A 125 6.71 5.39 -12.76
CA THR A 125 8.01 6.07 -12.89
C THR A 125 9.05 5.35 -12.05
N GLU A 126 10.17 4.97 -12.67
CA GLU A 126 11.34 4.47 -11.97
C GLU A 126 12.19 5.61 -11.41
N TYR A 127 12.50 5.56 -10.12
CA TYR A 127 13.36 6.52 -9.45
C TYR A 127 14.70 5.88 -9.12
N SER A 128 15.77 6.37 -9.73
CA SER A 128 17.13 6.04 -9.29
C SER A 128 17.29 6.37 -7.81
N VAL A 129 17.90 5.45 -7.05
CA VAL A 129 18.19 5.64 -5.63
C VAL A 129 19.52 6.34 -5.45
N LEU A 130 20.53 5.95 -6.24
CA LEU A 130 21.87 6.52 -6.22
C LEU A 130 22.03 7.54 -7.34
N LYS A 131 22.68 8.66 -7.02
CA LYS A 131 22.98 9.70 -8.00
C LYS A 131 23.88 9.13 -9.11
N ASP A 132 23.54 9.49 -10.35
CA ASP A 132 24.22 9.02 -11.56
C ASP A 132 24.29 7.48 -11.70
N ASP A 133 23.44 6.75 -10.97
CA ASP A 133 23.44 5.28 -10.92
C ASP A 133 24.85 4.70 -10.65
N GLN A 134 25.52 5.21 -9.61
CA GLN A 134 26.87 4.76 -9.26
C GLN A 134 27.23 4.82 -7.77
N VAL A 135 28.30 4.10 -7.43
CA VAL A 135 29.06 4.23 -6.18
C VAL A 135 30.51 4.53 -6.54
N SER A 136 31.18 5.38 -5.76
CA SER A 136 32.59 5.74 -5.97
C SER A 136 33.52 4.96 -5.05
N VAL A 137 34.62 4.42 -5.58
CA VAL A 137 35.72 3.87 -4.78
C VAL A 137 36.66 5.01 -4.40
N LYS A 138 36.93 5.17 -3.11
CA LYS A 138 37.82 6.24 -2.63
C LYS A 138 39.21 6.08 -3.22
N GLY A 139 39.81 7.17 -3.69
CA GLY A 139 41.18 7.17 -4.21
C GLY A 139 42.25 6.82 -3.16
N THR A 140 41.90 6.89 -1.87
CA THR A 140 42.75 6.50 -0.74
C THR A 140 42.79 4.99 -0.50
N VAL A 141 41.94 4.20 -1.15
CA VAL A 141 41.96 2.73 -1.02
C VAL A 141 43.25 2.19 -1.61
N THR A 142 44.02 1.45 -0.81
CA THR A 142 45.25 0.80 -1.27
C THR A 142 45.06 -0.70 -1.47
N LYS A 143 46.04 -1.34 -2.11
CA LYS A 143 46.06 -2.79 -2.25
C LYS A 143 46.11 -3.48 -0.89
N GLU A 144 46.90 -2.97 0.04
CA GLU A 144 47.03 -3.52 1.39
C GLU A 144 45.69 -3.48 2.12
N MET A 145 44.90 -2.40 1.98
CA MET A 145 43.54 -2.33 2.54
C MET A 145 42.65 -3.43 1.94
N MET A 146 42.64 -3.58 0.61
CA MET A 146 41.83 -4.60 -0.05
C MET A 146 42.27 -6.04 0.29
N ASP A 147 43.55 -6.27 0.50
CA ASP A 147 44.08 -7.59 0.88
C ASP A 147 43.66 -7.99 2.33
N THR A 148 43.14 -7.06 3.14
CA THR A 148 42.52 -7.37 4.45
C THR A 148 41.06 -7.79 4.37
N LEU A 149 40.42 -7.62 3.21
CA LEU A 149 39.00 -7.95 3.03
C LEU A 149 38.80 -9.45 2.84
N SER A 150 37.66 -9.92 3.28
CA SER A 150 37.14 -11.27 3.07
C SER A 150 35.64 -11.18 2.81
N PRO A 151 34.99 -12.27 2.36
CA PRO A 151 33.53 -12.27 2.17
C PRO A 151 32.72 -11.87 3.42
N GLN A 152 33.30 -11.92 4.63
CA GLN A 152 32.65 -11.50 5.87
C GLN A 152 32.91 -10.03 6.23
N THR A 153 33.92 -9.40 5.62
CA THR A 153 34.33 -8.02 5.89
C THR A 153 34.24 -7.13 4.66
N ASP A 154 33.82 -7.66 3.51
CA ASP A 154 33.58 -6.86 2.31
C ASP A 154 32.65 -5.68 2.63
N PRO A 155 32.92 -4.47 2.09
CA PRO A 155 32.06 -3.33 2.29
C PRO A 155 30.72 -3.56 1.59
N ILE A 156 29.62 -3.44 2.34
CA ILE A 156 28.25 -3.73 1.87
C ILE A 156 27.41 -2.46 1.94
N LEU A 157 26.62 -2.25 0.89
CA LEU A 157 25.49 -1.32 0.87
C LEU A 157 24.22 -2.11 0.55
N SER A 158 23.35 -2.26 1.53
CA SER A 158 22.04 -2.87 1.37
C SER A 158 21.00 -1.79 1.12
N ILE A 159 20.07 -2.04 0.20
CA ILE A 159 18.99 -1.11 -0.14
C ILE A 159 17.68 -1.87 -0.07
N THR A 160 16.72 -1.36 0.69
CA THR A 160 15.37 -1.91 0.79
C THR A 160 14.35 -0.81 0.52
N ALA A 161 13.35 -1.09 -0.32
CA ALA A 161 12.25 -0.16 -0.58
C ALA A 161 11.01 -0.52 0.26
N TYR A 162 10.29 0.50 0.70
CA TYR A 162 9.03 0.36 1.44
C TYR A 162 8.03 1.40 0.94
N ALA A 163 6.74 1.19 1.21
CA ALA A 163 5.74 2.21 0.97
C ALA A 163 4.63 2.19 2.00
N SER A 164 3.99 3.34 2.17
CA SER A 164 2.89 3.55 3.11
C SER A 164 1.95 4.61 2.56
N GLN A 165 0.65 4.41 2.72
CA GLN A 165 -0.37 5.28 2.14
C GLN A 165 -0.20 6.75 2.56
N LEU A 166 -0.49 7.67 1.64
CA LEU A 166 -0.41 9.09 1.90
C LEU A 166 -1.59 9.56 2.76
N HIS A 167 -2.80 9.22 2.36
CA HIS A 167 -4.01 9.73 3.02
C HIS A 167 -4.33 8.93 4.28
N LYS A 168 -4.52 9.64 5.40
CA LYS A 168 -5.06 9.08 6.64
C LYS A 168 -6.59 8.96 6.55
N ASN A 169 -7.22 9.97 5.96
CA ASN A 169 -8.66 10.04 5.71
C ASN A 169 -8.95 11.04 4.57
N SER A 170 -10.22 11.39 4.35
CA SER A 170 -10.65 12.28 3.26
C SER A 170 -10.12 13.72 3.32
N THR A 171 -9.52 14.14 4.43
CA THR A 171 -9.12 15.54 4.67
C THR A 171 -7.71 15.69 5.22
N GLU A 172 -7.04 14.59 5.56
CA GLU A 172 -5.75 14.60 6.24
C GLU A 172 -4.81 13.55 5.63
N ASP A 173 -3.55 13.95 5.49
CA ASP A 173 -2.45 13.09 5.09
C ASP A 173 -1.66 12.65 6.32
N PHE A 174 -1.04 11.47 6.25
CA PHE A 174 0.04 11.12 7.14
C PHE A 174 1.24 12.04 6.88
N THR A 175 2.00 12.31 7.92
CA THR A 175 3.38 12.77 7.76
C THR A 175 4.27 11.60 7.33
N ALA A 176 5.43 11.89 6.71
CA ALA A 176 6.39 10.84 6.36
C ALA A 176 6.85 10.01 7.59
N ALA A 177 6.96 10.63 8.76
CA ALA A 177 7.34 9.94 10.00
C ALA A 177 6.25 8.97 10.51
N GLU A 178 4.98 9.38 10.46
CA GLU A 178 3.86 8.48 10.78
C GLU A 178 3.77 7.34 9.76
N ALA A 179 3.90 7.65 8.47
CA ALA A 179 3.88 6.69 7.39
C ALA A 179 5.00 5.64 7.53
N TRP A 180 6.21 6.06 7.93
CA TRP A 180 7.33 5.16 8.23
C TRP A 180 7.04 4.25 9.44
N THR A 181 6.46 4.81 10.50
CA THR A 181 6.09 4.04 11.70
C THR A 181 5.06 2.95 11.39
N ASN A 182 4.10 3.24 10.50
CA ASN A 182 3.08 2.27 10.08
C ASN A 182 3.64 1.06 9.33
N ILE A 183 4.78 1.20 8.65
CA ILE A 183 5.44 0.08 7.94
C ILE A 183 5.93 -0.97 8.94
N GLY A 184 6.28 -0.56 10.17
CA GLY A 184 6.95 -1.42 11.14
C GLY A 184 8.17 -2.15 10.56
N PRO A 185 9.06 -1.47 9.81
CA PRO A 185 10.21 -2.14 9.23
C PRO A 185 11.04 -2.73 10.37
N ALA A 186 11.56 -3.95 10.19
CA ALA A 186 12.34 -4.63 11.21
C ALA A 186 13.37 -3.66 11.79
N SER A 187 13.20 -3.31 13.06
CA SER A 187 14.04 -2.35 13.75
C SER A 187 15.50 -2.79 13.63
N GLN A 188 16.37 -1.85 13.23
CA GLN A 188 17.82 -1.93 13.33
C GLN A 188 18.17 -2.37 14.76
N ASN A 189 18.42 -3.66 14.97
CA ASN A 189 18.96 -4.23 16.21
C ASN A 189 20.42 -4.60 15.98
#